data_AF-A0A8X7QN19-F1
#
_entry.id   AF-A0A8X7QN19-F1
#
_cell.length_a   1.000
_cell.length_b   1.000
_cell.length_c   1.000
_cell.angle_alpha   90.00
_cell.angle_beta   90.00
_cell.angle_gamma   90.00
#
_symmetry.space_group_name_H-M   'P 1'
#
loop_
_entity.id
_entity.type
_entity.pdbx_description
1 polymer ?
#
loop_
_entity_poly.entity_id
_entity_poly.type
_entity_poly.pdbx_seq_one_letter_code
_entity_poly.pdbx_strand_id
1 'polypeptide(L)'
;MASNQEESQENNKVTWTNEMTHTLLKCIIVEKQSKDEGNRFFNLSQKENIVKKLNEQFGIEMSWKHAKNRWDYLKKFYNMYKMNPENPRLGTNFFEYVAQLDEIFGDY
;
A
#
# COMPACT_ATOMS: atom_id res chain seq x y z
N MET A 1 -16.98 -10.66 -39.66
CA MET A 1 -16.74 -9.50 -38.76
C MET A 1 -17.04 -9.97 -37.36
N ALA A 2 -16.02 -10.39 -36.60
CA ALA A 2 -16.18 -10.83 -35.22
C ALA A 2 -15.79 -9.66 -34.31
N SER A 3 -16.72 -9.27 -33.45
CA SER A 3 -16.60 -8.15 -32.51
C SER A 3 -15.38 -8.28 -31.61
N ASN A 4 -14.46 -7.33 -31.72
CA ASN A 4 -13.54 -7.00 -30.64
C ASN A 4 -14.34 -6.32 -29.53
N GLN A 5 -14.78 -7.08 -28.54
CA GLN A 5 -15.03 -6.53 -27.22
C GLN A 5 -13.72 -6.61 -26.44
N GLU A 6 -12.81 -5.68 -26.74
CA GLU A 6 -11.78 -5.30 -25.77
C GLU A 6 -12.51 -4.52 -24.68
N GLU A 7 -12.96 -5.28 -23.68
CA GLU A 7 -13.48 -4.77 -22.42
C GLU A 7 -12.43 -3.78 -21.88
N SER A 8 -12.77 -2.51 -22.01
CA SER A 8 -11.96 -1.39 -21.58
C SER A 8 -11.80 -1.55 -20.07
N GLN A 9 -10.67 -2.11 -19.63
CA GLN A 9 -10.21 -1.94 -18.26
C GLN A 9 -9.94 -0.45 -18.08
N GLU A 10 -11.01 0.30 -17.83
CA GLU A 10 -10.94 1.65 -17.33
C GLU A 10 -10.15 1.57 -16.04
N ASN A 11 -8.88 1.93 -16.21
CA ASN A 11 -7.91 2.16 -15.17
C ASN A 11 -8.51 3.18 -14.21
N ASN A 12 -9.25 2.70 -13.21
CA ASN A 12 -9.55 3.43 -11.98
C ASN A 12 -8.21 3.64 -11.24
N LYS A 13 -7.35 4.49 -11.80
CA LYS A 13 -6.08 4.90 -11.22
C LYS A 13 -6.41 5.78 -10.04
N VAL A 14 -6.59 5.16 -8.89
CA VAL A 14 -6.58 5.86 -7.61
C VAL A 14 -5.29 6.68 -7.54
N THR A 15 -5.44 8.00 -7.48
CA THR A 15 -4.31 8.90 -7.26
C THR A 15 -4.04 8.94 -5.77
N TRP A 16 -2.93 8.32 -5.35
CA TRP A 16 -2.57 8.24 -3.93
C TRP A 16 -1.96 9.54 -3.46
N THR A 17 -2.63 10.22 -2.53
CA THR A 17 -2.06 11.35 -1.80
C THR A 17 -1.09 10.86 -0.72
N ASN A 18 -0.26 11.77 -0.21
CA ASN A 18 0.63 11.46 0.92
C ASN A 18 -0.19 11.06 2.16
N GLU A 19 -1.29 11.76 2.42
CA GLU A 19 -2.18 11.45 3.54
C GLU A 19 -2.80 10.06 3.44
N MET A 20 -3.33 9.69 2.26
CA MET A 20 -3.84 8.33 2.03
C MET A 20 -2.78 7.27 2.25
N THR A 21 -1.54 7.57 1.83
CA THR A 21 -0.40 6.67 2.00
C THR A 21 -0.05 6.50 3.49
N HIS A 22 0.00 7.60 4.26
CA HIS A 22 0.20 7.53 5.70
C HIS A 22 -0.90 6.76 6.41
N THR A 23 -2.17 6.98 6.06
CA THR A 23 -3.30 6.24 6.64
C THR A 23 -3.19 4.76 6.32
N LEU A 24 -2.86 4.38 5.07
CA LEU A 24 -2.62 2.98 4.71
C LEU A 24 -1.54 2.34 5.59
N LEU A 25 -0.38 3.01 5.74
CA LEU A 25 0.74 2.51 6.55
C LEU A 25 0.37 2.38 8.03
N LYS A 26 -0.35 3.36 8.59
CA LYS A 26 -0.85 3.30 9.97
C LYS A 26 -1.81 2.12 10.18
N CYS A 27 -2.76 1.93 9.27
CA CYS A 27 -3.67 0.78 9.35
C CYS A 27 -2.92 -0.54 9.28
N ILE A 28 -1.90 -0.64 8.42
CA ILE A 28 -1.05 -1.83 8.33
C ILE A 28 -0.30 -2.10 9.64
N ILE A 29 0.30 -1.08 10.25
CA ILE A 29 1.00 -1.21 11.55
C ILE A 29 0.04 -1.75 12.61
N VAL A 30 -1.13 -1.13 12.76
CA VAL A 30 -2.16 -1.56 13.73
C VAL A 30 -2.60 -3.00 13.49
N GLU A 31 -2.87 -3.38 12.24
CA GLU A 31 -3.31 -4.74 11.90
C GLU A 31 -2.19 -5.78 12.00
N LYS A 32 -0.91 -5.38 11.93
CA LYS A 32 0.23 -6.28 12.19
C LYS A 32 0.50 -6.45 13.69
N GLN A 33 0.34 -5.39 14.49
CA GLN A 33 0.50 -5.44 15.95
C GLN A 33 -0.62 -6.25 16.64
N SER A 34 -1.78 -6.44 15.99
CA SER A 34 -2.91 -7.18 16.55
C SER A 34 -2.76 -8.71 16.54
N LYS A 35 -1.64 -9.27 16.08
CA LYS A 35 -1.37 -10.72 16.11
C LYS A 35 0.05 -11.11 16.52
N ASP A 36 0.12 -12.27 17.15
CA ASP A 36 1.33 -13.05 17.38
C ASP A 36 2.13 -13.28 16.09
N GLU A 37 3.44 -13.15 16.26
CA GLU A 37 4.51 -13.27 15.31
C GLU A 37 4.37 -14.52 14.42
N GLY A 38 4.13 -14.34 13.11
CA GLY A 38 4.32 -15.46 12.17
C GLY A 38 3.52 -15.40 10.87
N ASN A 39 2.41 -14.67 10.82
CA ASN A 39 1.64 -14.62 9.57
C ASN A 39 2.12 -13.50 8.64
N ARG A 40 2.84 -13.89 7.58
CA ARG A 40 3.31 -12.98 6.52
C ARG A 40 2.18 -12.35 5.68
N PHE A 41 0.94 -12.82 5.83
CA PHE A 41 -0.19 -12.40 5.00
C PHE A 41 -1.34 -11.82 5.82
N PHE A 42 -1.92 -10.71 5.31
CA PHE A 42 -3.17 -10.17 5.85
C PHE A 42 -4.32 -11.16 5.60
N ASN A 43 -5.05 -11.48 6.66
CA ASN A 43 -6.31 -12.24 6.57
C ASN A 43 -7.44 -11.37 5.99
N LEU A 44 -8.58 -11.98 5.68
CA LEU A 44 -9.70 -11.29 5.03
C LEU A 44 -10.22 -10.10 5.87
N SER A 45 -10.42 -10.30 7.17
CA SER A 45 -10.89 -9.24 8.08
C SER A 45 -9.92 -8.06 8.16
N GLN A 46 -8.61 -8.31 8.21
CA GLN A 46 -7.59 -7.25 8.19
C GLN A 46 -7.66 -6.43 6.89
N LYS A 47 -7.80 -7.12 5.75
CA LYS A 47 -7.93 -6.45 4.44
C LYS A 47 -9.19 -5.58 4.39
N GLU A 48 -10.31 -6.11 4.88
CA GLU A 48 -11.57 -5.40 4.95
C GLU A 48 -11.49 -4.19 5.88
N ASN A 49 -10.88 -4.32 7.06
CA ASN A 49 -10.69 -3.21 8.00
C ASN A 49 -9.84 -2.08 7.40
N ILE A 50 -8.72 -2.42 6.76
CA ILE A 50 -7.83 -1.43 6.11
C ILE A 50 -8.60 -0.68 5.02
N VAL A 51 -9.31 -1.41 4.16
CA VAL A 51 -10.07 -0.83 3.05
C VAL A 51 -11.23 0.01 3.56
N LYS A 52 -12.00 -0.50 4.51
CA LYS A 52 -13.13 0.21 5.13
C LYS A 52 -12.66 1.54 5.72
N LYS A 53 -11.57 1.53 6.49
CA LYS A 53 -11.03 2.75 7.10
C LYS A 53 -10.56 3.78 6.07
N LEU A 54 -9.92 3.34 4.99
CA LEU A 54 -9.52 4.23 3.89
C LEU A 54 -10.75 4.82 3.18
N ASN A 55 -11.74 4.00 2.88
CA ASN A 55 -12.95 4.43 2.19
C ASN A 55 -13.76 5.43 3.04
N GLU A 56 -13.94 5.14 4.33
CA GLU A 56 -14.64 6.02 5.28
C GLU A 56 -13.89 7.35 5.48
N GLN A 57 -12.56 7.31 5.63
CA GLN A 57 -11.78 8.51 5.92
C GLN A 57 -11.69 9.48 4.73
N PHE A 58 -11.63 8.95 3.50
CA PHE A 58 -11.41 9.76 2.31
C PHE A 58 -12.64 9.90 1.40
N GLY A 59 -13.77 9.26 1.76
CA GLY A 59 -14.99 9.29 0.93
C GLY A 59 -14.79 8.66 -0.44
N ILE A 60 -13.97 7.61 -0.52
CA ILE A 60 -13.60 6.93 -1.77
C ILE A 60 -14.08 5.48 -1.76
N GLU A 61 -14.16 4.87 -2.94
CA GLU A 61 -14.46 3.45 -3.08
C GLU A 61 -13.23 2.72 -3.62
N MET A 62 -12.43 2.18 -2.71
CA MET A 62 -11.31 1.32 -3.05
C MET A 62 -11.57 -0.11 -2.63
N SER A 63 -10.98 -1.03 -3.38
CA SER A 63 -10.87 -2.44 -3.00
C SER A 63 -9.48 -2.76 -2.45
N TRP A 64 -9.34 -3.93 -1.81
CA TRP A 64 -8.05 -4.41 -1.34
C TRP A 64 -6.98 -4.45 -2.45
N LYS A 65 -7.38 -4.71 -3.71
CA LYS A 65 -6.47 -4.69 -4.86
C LYS A 65 -5.75 -3.35 -5.01
N HIS A 66 -6.45 -2.24 -4.81
CA HIS A 66 -5.88 -0.90 -4.89
C HIS A 66 -4.87 -0.66 -3.75
N ALA A 67 -5.28 -0.97 -2.51
CA ALA A 67 -4.41 -0.86 -1.34
C ALA A 67 -3.16 -1.75 -1.46
N LYS A 68 -3.33 -2.99 -1.92
CA LYS A 68 -2.24 -3.95 -2.16
C LYS A 68 -1.26 -3.44 -3.21
N ASN A 69 -1.74 -2.87 -4.32
CA ASN A 69 -0.87 -2.32 -5.35
C ASN A 69 -0.01 -1.18 -4.82
N ARG A 70 -0.60 -0.30 -3.99
CA ARG A 70 0.16 0.77 -3.32
C ARG A 70 1.16 0.21 -2.33
N TRP A 71 0.77 -0.80 -1.57
CA TRP A 71 1.64 -1.49 -0.62
C TRP A 71 2.86 -2.13 -1.31
N ASP A 72 2.62 -2.89 -2.38
CA ASP A 72 3.68 -3.53 -3.18
C ASP A 72 4.63 -2.49 -3.80
N TYR A 73 4.10 -1.34 -4.23
CA TYR A 73 4.90 -0.20 -4.67
C TYR A 73 5.80 0.33 -3.54
N LEU A 74 5.25 0.61 -2.36
CA LEU A 74 6.04 1.13 -1.23
C LEU A 74 7.12 0.13 -0.79
N LYS A 75 6.79 -1.17 -0.76
CA LYS A 75 7.75 -2.24 -0.46
C LYS A 75 8.91 -2.27 -1.46
N LYS A 76 8.61 -2.15 -2.75
CA LYS A 76 9.65 -2.11 -3.80
C LYS A 76 10.59 -0.92 -3.58
N PHE A 77 10.05 0.26 -3.28
CA PHE A 77 10.86 1.46 -3.03
C PHE A 77 11.67 1.35 -1.75
N TYR A 78 11.11 0.76 -0.70
CA TYR A 78 11.84 0.46 0.52
C TYR A 78 13.01 -0.49 0.28
N ASN A 79 12.83 -1.56 -0.51
CA ASN A 79 13.94 -2.44 -0.87
C ASN A 79 15.03 -1.69 -1.67
N MET A 80 14.64 -0.81 -2.60
CA MET A 80 15.61 0.03 -3.31
C MET A 80 16.36 0.96 -2.37
N TYR A 81 15.67 1.56 -1.40
CA TYR A 81 16.26 2.41 -0.37
C TYR A 81 17.25 1.65 0.53
N LYS A 82 16.90 0.45 1.00
CA LYS A 82 17.80 -0.40 1.80
C LYS A 82 19.06 -0.82 1.03
N MET A 83 18.96 -0.98 -0.29
CA MET A 83 20.12 -1.30 -1.14
C MET A 83 20.98 -0.06 -1.46
N ASN A 84 20.34 1.07 -1.77
CA ASN A 84 21.01 2.32 -2.09
C ASN A 84 20.11 3.50 -1.69
N PRO A 85 20.35 4.12 -0.54
CA PRO A 85 19.57 5.28 -0.06
C PRO A 85 19.63 6.50 -1.00
N GLU A 86 20.70 6.62 -1.80
CA GLU A 86 20.92 7.72 -2.75
C GLU A 86 20.37 7.42 -4.15
N ASN A 87 19.60 6.34 -4.32
CA ASN A 87 19.07 5.96 -5.62
C ASN A 87 18.14 7.07 -6.17
N PRO A 88 18.45 7.68 -7.33
CA PRO A 88 17.69 8.80 -7.87
C PRO A 88 16.26 8.44 -8.31
N ARG A 89 15.95 7.13 -8.35
CA ARG A 89 14.58 6.65 -8.59
C ARG A 89 13.69 6.74 -7.35
N LEU A 90 14.25 6.95 -6.15
CA LEU A 90 13.47 7.22 -4.95
C LEU A 90 12.90 8.63 -5.08
N GLY A 91 11.57 8.74 -5.21
CA GLY A 91 10.92 10.05 -5.23
C GLY A 91 11.09 10.77 -3.89
N THR A 92 11.14 12.10 -3.88
CA THR A 92 11.30 12.92 -2.68
C THR A 92 10.30 12.55 -1.58
N ASN A 93 9.04 12.32 -1.95
CA ASN A 93 7.98 11.99 -0.99
C ASN A 93 8.13 10.57 -0.40
N PHE A 94 8.98 9.71 -0.97
CA PHE A 94 9.21 8.37 -0.42
C PHE A 94 9.86 8.44 0.96
N PHE A 95 10.79 9.38 1.17
CA PHE A 95 11.51 9.53 2.42
C PHE A 95 10.60 9.87 3.61
N GLU A 96 9.44 10.48 3.36
CA GLU A 96 8.41 10.75 4.38
C GLU A 96 7.83 9.45 4.98
N TYR A 97 7.94 8.34 4.27
CA TYR A 97 7.38 7.05 4.71
C TYR A 97 8.42 6.13 5.35
N VAL A 98 9.72 6.46 5.27
CA VAL A 98 10.80 5.53 5.67
C VAL A 98 10.64 5.06 7.10
N ALA A 99 10.35 5.94 8.07
CA ALA A 99 10.17 5.55 9.47
C ALA A 99 9.05 4.51 9.66
N GLN A 100 7.91 4.68 8.98
CA GLN A 100 6.81 3.72 9.04
C GLN A 100 7.15 2.43 8.31
N LEU A 101 7.91 2.51 7.22
CA LEU A 101 8.35 1.34 6.46
C LEU A 101 9.42 0.55 7.21
N ASP A 102 10.31 1.21 7.95
CA ASP A 102 11.26 0.58 8.88
C ASP A 102 10.51 -0.15 10.01
N GLU A 103 9.44 0.42 10.57
CA GLU A 103 8.63 -0.30 11.57
C GLU A 103 7.96 -1.55 10.97
N ILE A 104 7.55 -1.50 9.70
CA ILE A 104 6.85 -2.62 9.07
C ILE A 104 7.80 -3.70 8.51
N PHE A 105 9.00 -3.30 8.07
CA PHE A 105 9.93 -4.14 7.28
C PHE A 105 11.38 -4.17 7.81
N GLY A 106 11.72 -3.39 8.83
CA GLY A 106 13.08 -3.18 9.32
C GLY A 106 13.72 -4.38 9.99
N ASP A 107 12.91 -5.38 10.38
CA ASP A 107 13.39 -6.63 10.99
C ASP A 107 13.84 -7.64 9.92
N TYR A 108 15.00 -7.42 9.29
CA TYR A 108 15.76 -8.44 8.54
C TYR A 108 17.25 -8.14 8.52
#